data_AF-A0A229UKN6-F1
#
_entry.id   AF-A0A229UKN6-F1
#
_cell.length_a   1.000
_cell.length_b   1.000
_cell.length_c   1.000
_cell.angle_alpha   90.00
_cell.angle_beta   90.00
_cell.angle_gamma   90.00
#
_symmetry.space_group_name_H-M   'P 1'
#
loop_
_entity.id
_entity.type
_entity.pdbx_description
1 polymer ?
#
loop_
_entity_poly.entity_id
_entity_poly.type
_entity_poly.pdbx_seq_one_letter_code
_entity_poly.pdbx_strand_id
1 'polypeptide(L)'
;MISRKLLTGSIALIVALGLSACGSQGSPSVPSSPKETAPAAGKTVSDAAVVEGTAKLLKTAKQLKKSATAGDEAKIKETGPKLEEIWSSFEDGVKPKYPDAYEQVEKSLNPAIAAAKASPVDKEAVIKINDQLIQALYDLSQKLISVDQIKAGVATLLGTANELKKEIEAGNEAKVKELGPKLEATWSTFEDGIRPRSAELYEKIEKSLNPEVAGSQKSPMDKAVLSKLNEELIQTLNETMQKIK
;
A
#
# COMPACT_ATOMS: atom_id res chain seq x y z
N MET A 1 36.56 -2.80 -14.53
CA MET A 1 36.97 -3.79 -15.56
C MET A 1 35.79 -4.05 -16.47
N ILE A 2 35.92 -3.65 -17.73
CA ILE A 2 34.94 -3.78 -18.79
C ILE A 2 35.12 -5.15 -19.43
N SER A 3 34.03 -5.88 -19.69
CA SER A 3 34.08 -7.01 -20.63
C SER A 3 32.89 -6.92 -21.58
N ARG A 4 33.17 -6.38 -22.76
CA ARG A 4 32.33 -6.42 -23.96
C ARG A 4 32.45 -7.80 -24.58
N LYS A 5 31.35 -8.39 -25.04
CA LYS A 5 31.37 -9.38 -26.11
C LYS A 5 30.49 -8.87 -27.25
N LEU A 6 31.16 -8.38 -28.29
CA LEU A 6 30.64 -8.29 -29.66
C LEU A 6 30.67 -9.70 -30.25
N LEU A 7 29.63 -10.07 -31.01
CA LEU A 7 29.80 -10.98 -32.13
C LEU A 7 29.03 -10.44 -33.35
N THR A 8 29.77 -10.39 -34.43
CA THR A 8 29.51 -9.82 -35.74
C THR A 8 28.94 -10.83 -36.72
N GLY A 9 28.21 -10.31 -37.71
CA GLY A 9 28.16 -10.82 -39.10
C GLY A 9 26.84 -11.48 -39.50
N SER A 10 26.35 -11.39 -40.73
CA SER A 10 26.70 -10.59 -41.91
C SER A 10 25.49 -10.60 -42.87
N ILE A 11 25.55 -9.67 -43.81
CA ILE A 11 24.61 -9.27 -44.88
C ILE A 11 24.24 -10.39 -45.86
N ALA A 12 23.01 -10.36 -46.41
CA ALA A 12 22.76 -10.70 -47.81
C ALA A 12 21.57 -9.89 -48.38
N LEU A 13 21.88 -9.08 -49.39
CA LEU A 13 21.03 -8.23 -50.20
C LEU A 13 20.64 -9.00 -51.48
N ILE A 14 19.36 -9.11 -51.82
CA ILE A 14 18.92 -9.45 -53.18
C ILE A 14 17.72 -8.57 -53.56
N VAL A 15 17.93 -7.76 -54.60
CA VAL A 15 16.92 -7.00 -55.34
C VAL A 15 16.61 -7.77 -56.62
N ALA A 16 15.33 -7.94 -56.96
CA ALA A 16 14.90 -8.21 -58.32
C ALA A 16 13.54 -7.55 -58.59
N LEU A 17 13.50 -6.71 -59.62
CA LEU A 17 12.33 -6.06 -60.22
C LEU A 17 11.67 -7.02 -61.22
N GLY A 18 10.33 -7.00 -61.27
CA GLY A 18 9.54 -7.62 -62.35
C GLY A 18 8.21 -6.89 -62.50
N LEU A 19 7.95 -6.38 -63.70
CA LEU A 19 6.75 -5.62 -64.10
C LEU A 19 5.82 -6.49 -64.98
N SER A 20 4.51 -6.34 -64.73
CA SER A 20 3.34 -6.40 -65.63
C SER A 20 2.83 -7.74 -66.22
N ALA A 21 1.56 -8.07 -65.93
CA ALA A 21 0.49 -8.39 -66.92
C ALA A 21 -0.90 -8.61 -66.27
N CYS A 22 -1.95 -8.05 -66.89
CA CYS A 22 -3.38 -8.13 -66.52
C CYS A 22 -4.03 -9.51 -66.75
N GLY A 23 -5.01 -9.86 -65.92
CA GLY A 23 -5.96 -10.97 -66.15
C GLY A 23 -7.15 -10.93 -65.17
N SER A 24 -8.36 -11.24 -65.67
CA SER A 24 -9.69 -10.80 -65.18
C SER A 24 -10.31 -11.58 -63.99
N GLN A 25 -11.17 -10.86 -63.25
CA GLN A 25 -12.40 -11.26 -62.51
C GLN A 25 -12.35 -12.21 -61.29
N GLY A 26 -12.65 -11.62 -60.11
CA GLY A 26 -13.14 -12.28 -58.89
C GLY A 26 -13.08 -11.39 -57.64
N SER A 27 -14.18 -10.72 -57.28
CA SER A 27 -14.40 -9.88 -56.06
C SER A 27 -14.33 -10.66 -54.72
N PRO A 28 -14.35 -10.02 -53.52
CA PRO A 28 -13.87 -8.68 -53.10
C PRO A 28 -13.07 -8.62 -51.75
N SER A 29 -12.34 -7.50 -51.54
CA SER A 29 -11.99 -6.77 -50.26
C SER A 29 -11.12 -7.49 -49.19
N VAL A 30 -9.99 -6.94 -48.69
CA VAL A 30 -9.77 -5.72 -47.84
C VAL A 30 -8.27 -5.31 -47.87
N PRO A 31 -7.88 -4.01 -47.69
CA PRO A 31 -6.48 -3.55 -47.76
C PRO A 31 -5.66 -3.93 -46.53
N SER A 32 -4.44 -4.43 -46.75
CA SER A 32 -3.41 -4.57 -45.73
C SER A 32 -2.66 -3.24 -45.55
N SER A 33 -2.85 -2.59 -44.40
CA SER A 33 -1.95 -1.54 -43.91
C SER A 33 -0.95 -2.14 -42.90
N PRO A 34 0.31 -1.69 -42.87
CA PRO A 34 1.27 -2.16 -41.88
C PRO A 34 0.85 -1.72 -40.48
N LYS A 35 0.77 -2.69 -39.57
CA LYS A 35 0.50 -2.49 -38.15
C LYS A 35 1.73 -1.83 -37.52
N GLU A 36 1.76 -0.52 -37.55
CA GLU A 36 2.58 0.29 -36.65
C GLU A 36 2.18 -0.10 -35.22
N THR A 37 3.12 -0.71 -34.50
CA THR A 37 2.91 -1.07 -33.10
C THR A 37 3.00 0.22 -32.31
N ALA A 38 1.86 0.87 -32.12
CA ALA A 38 1.75 1.95 -31.15
C ALA A 38 2.25 1.41 -29.79
N PRO A 39 3.10 2.16 -29.07
CA PRO A 39 3.41 1.80 -27.69
C PRO A 39 2.09 1.72 -26.95
N ALA A 40 1.87 0.62 -26.23
CA ALA A 40 0.75 0.51 -25.32
C ALA A 40 0.77 1.75 -24.44
N ALA A 41 -0.28 2.58 -24.53
CA ALA A 41 -0.45 3.72 -23.66
C ALA A 41 -0.44 3.18 -22.23
N GLY A 42 0.68 3.36 -21.52
CA GLY A 42 0.79 2.97 -20.13
C GLY A 42 -0.35 3.60 -19.37
N LYS A 43 -1.13 2.80 -18.63
CA LYS A 43 -2.15 3.35 -17.73
C LYS A 43 -1.44 4.34 -16.81
N THR A 44 -1.78 5.61 -16.92
CA THR A 44 -1.23 6.61 -16.00
C THR A 44 -1.85 6.35 -14.62
N VAL A 45 -1.06 5.78 -13.72
CA VAL A 45 -1.46 5.55 -12.32
C VAL A 45 -1.36 6.87 -11.56
N SER A 46 -2.44 7.26 -10.86
CA SER A 46 -2.45 8.50 -10.07
C SER A 46 -1.67 8.34 -8.76
N ASP A 47 -1.19 9.44 -8.18
CA ASP A 47 -0.52 9.41 -6.87
C ASP A 47 -1.43 8.88 -5.76
N ALA A 48 -2.72 9.22 -5.82
CA ALA A 48 -3.71 8.67 -4.89
C ALA A 48 -3.82 7.14 -5.00
N ALA A 49 -3.81 6.60 -6.22
CA ALA A 49 -3.84 5.14 -6.43
C ALA A 49 -2.55 4.46 -5.93
N VAL A 50 -1.39 5.12 -6.03
CA VAL A 50 -0.14 4.61 -5.46
C VAL A 50 -0.19 4.58 -3.94
N VAL A 51 -0.70 5.63 -3.30
CA VAL A 51 -0.88 5.69 -1.83
C VAL A 51 -1.83 4.59 -1.36
N GLU A 52 -3.02 4.50 -1.98
CA GLU A 52 -4.03 3.49 -1.63
C GLU A 52 -3.53 2.06 -1.88
N GLY A 53 -2.88 1.82 -3.02
CA GLY A 53 -2.29 0.54 -3.38
C GLY A 53 -1.22 0.10 -2.38
N THR A 54 -0.35 1.03 -1.97
CA THR A 54 0.70 0.78 -0.96
C THR A 54 0.09 0.42 0.39
N ALA A 55 -0.91 1.19 0.85
CA ALA A 55 -1.62 0.91 2.10
C ALA A 55 -2.32 -0.47 2.07
N LYS A 56 -2.98 -0.80 0.96
CA LYS A 56 -3.63 -2.10 0.75
C LYS A 56 -2.63 -3.25 0.78
N LEU A 57 -1.51 -3.11 0.06
CA LEU A 57 -0.46 -4.13 0.02
C LEU A 57 0.16 -4.35 1.40
N LEU A 58 0.45 -3.27 2.12
CA LEU A 58 0.97 -3.31 3.50
C LEU A 58 -0.02 -4.01 4.45
N LYS A 59 -1.33 -3.71 4.34
CA LYS A 59 -2.37 -4.40 5.11
C LYS A 59 -2.39 -5.91 4.82
N THR A 60 -2.32 -6.31 3.55
CA THR A 60 -2.28 -7.73 3.17
C THR A 60 -1.00 -8.42 3.64
N ALA A 61 0.15 -7.75 3.58
CA ALA A 61 1.40 -8.25 4.15
C ALA A 61 1.30 -8.43 5.69
N LYS A 62 0.72 -7.47 6.42
CA LYS A 62 0.44 -7.61 7.87
C LYS A 62 -0.49 -8.81 8.16
N GLN A 63 -1.49 -9.06 7.31
CA GLN A 63 -2.39 -10.23 7.42
C GLN A 63 -1.67 -11.55 7.16
N LEU A 64 -0.76 -11.60 6.18
CA LEU A 64 0.08 -12.77 5.92
C LEU A 64 0.93 -13.10 7.15
N LYS A 65 1.60 -12.10 7.74
CA LYS A 65 2.36 -12.27 8.99
C LYS A 65 1.49 -12.85 10.10
N LYS A 66 0.31 -12.26 10.34
CA LYS A 66 -0.63 -12.73 11.37
C LYS A 66 -1.04 -14.19 11.15
N SER A 67 -1.31 -14.59 9.91
CA SER A 67 -1.69 -15.97 9.57
C SER A 67 -0.53 -16.95 9.80
N ALA A 68 0.69 -16.55 9.46
CA ALA A 68 1.90 -17.33 9.72
C ALA A 68 2.16 -17.50 11.23
N THR A 69 2.04 -16.42 12.02
CA THR A 69 2.14 -16.49 13.48
C THR A 69 1.07 -17.38 14.11
N ALA A 70 -0.14 -17.39 13.55
CA ALA A 70 -1.23 -18.26 14.00
C ALA A 70 -1.10 -19.72 13.52
N GLY A 71 -0.14 -20.02 12.64
CA GLY A 71 0.02 -21.34 12.04
C GLY A 71 -1.08 -21.74 11.05
N ASP A 72 -1.85 -20.78 10.55
CA ASP A 72 -2.98 -20.99 9.63
C ASP A 72 -2.49 -21.15 8.19
N GLU A 73 -2.03 -22.36 7.84
CA GLU A 73 -1.44 -22.65 6.52
C GLU A 73 -2.41 -22.41 5.36
N ALA A 74 -3.70 -22.64 5.57
CA ALA A 74 -4.72 -22.36 4.55
C ALA A 74 -4.77 -20.85 4.24
N LYS A 75 -4.82 -20.00 5.28
CA LYS A 75 -4.78 -18.54 5.07
C LYS A 75 -3.46 -18.03 4.55
N ILE A 76 -2.33 -18.65 4.89
CA ILE A 76 -1.02 -18.29 4.30
C ILE A 76 -1.06 -18.50 2.78
N LYS A 77 -1.52 -19.68 2.34
CA LYS A 77 -1.64 -20.02 0.91
C LYS A 77 -2.68 -19.17 0.18
N GLU A 78 -3.73 -18.73 0.87
CA GLU A 78 -4.72 -17.81 0.32
C GLU A 78 -4.20 -16.36 0.21
N THR A 79 -3.48 -15.88 1.22
CA THR A 79 -3.09 -14.47 1.35
C THR A 79 -1.83 -14.15 0.55
N GLY A 80 -0.84 -15.05 0.53
CA GLY A 80 0.43 -14.84 -0.15
C GLY A 80 0.30 -14.43 -1.62
N PRO A 81 -0.46 -15.18 -2.46
CA PRO A 81 -0.65 -14.84 -3.87
C PRO A 81 -1.33 -13.49 -4.11
N LYS A 82 -2.17 -13.00 -3.19
CA LYS A 82 -2.87 -11.71 -3.32
C LYS A 82 -1.91 -10.51 -3.28
N LEU A 83 -0.71 -10.68 -2.73
CA LEU A 83 0.29 -9.60 -2.69
C LEU A 83 0.66 -9.13 -4.11
N GLU A 84 0.84 -10.07 -5.05
CA GLU A 84 1.17 -9.77 -6.46
C GLU A 84 0.02 -9.06 -7.18
N GLU A 85 -1.21 -9.52 -6.97
CA GLU A 85 -2.40 -8.91 -7.57
C GLU A 85 -2.55 -7.45 -7.13
N ILE A 86 -2.27 -7.16 -5.87
CA ILE A 86 -2.33 -5.79 -5.35
C ILE A 86 -1.16 -4.98 -5.92
N TRP A 87 0.07 -5.49 -5.87
CA TRP A 87 1.26 -4.76 -6.34
C TRP A 87 1.16 -4.36 -7.81
N SER A 88 0.86 -5.32 -8.69
CA SER A 88 0.73 -5.10 -10.14
C SER A 88 -0.33 -4.07 -10.51
N SER A 89 -1.30 -3.77 -9.62
CA SER A 89 -2.33 -2.77 -9.89
C SER A 89 -1.82 -1.32 -9.86
N PHE A 90 -0.67 -1.05 -9.23
CA PHE A 90 -0.13 0.31 -9.07
C PHE A 90 1.40 0.44 -9.23
N GLU A 91 2.13 -0.66 -9.41
CA GLU A 91 3.60 -0.67 -9.49
C GLU A 91 4.17 0.28 -10.57
N ASP A 92 3.45 0.43 -11.69
CA ASP A 92 3.81 1.32 -12.80
C ASP A 92 3.77 2.81 -12.40
N GLY A 93 3.04 3.16 -11.33
CA GLY A 93 3.06 4.49 -10.72
C GLY A 93 4.24 4.70 -9.77
N VAL A 94 4.76 3.62 -9.18
CA VAL A 94 5.91 3.65 -8.25
C VAL A 94 7.21 3.72 -9.01
N LYS A 95 7.41 2.81 -9.97
CA LYS A 95 8.67 2.61 -10.70
C LYS A 95 9.32 3.89 -11.26
N PRO A 96 8.61 4.78 -11.98
CA PRO A 96 9.24 5.98 -12.53
C PRO A 96 9.55 7.05 -11.48
N LYS A 97 8.86 7.07 -10.34
CA LYS A 97 8.99 8.12 -9.31
C LYS A 97 9.93 7.71 -8.17
N TYR A 98 9.96 6.43 -7.85
CA TYR A 98 10.68 5.85 -6.72
C TYR A 98 11.39 4.54 -7.13
N PRO A 99 12.32 4.57 -8.10
CA PRO A 99 12.94 3.36 -8.65
C PRO A 99 13.61 2.48 -7.57
N ASP A 100 14.32 3.09 -6.61
CA ASP A 100 14.94 2.35 -5.51
C ASP A 100 13.91 1.65 -4.61
N ALA A 101 12.77 2.30 -4.34
CA ALA A 101 11.71 1.71 -3.52
C ALA A 101 10.98 0.60 -4.28
N TYR A 102 10.75 0.78 -5.58
CA TYR A 102 10.22 -0.26 -6.47
C TYR A 102 11.09 -1.52 -6.40
N GLU A 103 12.41 -1.38 -6.57
CA GLU A 103 13.34 -2.52 -6.50
C GLU A 103 13.34 -3.22 -5.13
N GLN A 104 13.24 -2.45 -4.04
CA GLN A 104 13.17 -3.01 -2.68
C GLN A 104 11.87 -3.81 -2.43
N VAL A 105 10.74 -3.31 -2.91
CA VAL A 105 9.45 -4.03 -2.85
C VAL A 105 9.54 -5.32 -3.67
N GLU A 106 9.98 -5.25 -4.93
CA GLU A 106 10.15 -6.43 -5.82
C GLU A 106 11.04 -7.52 -5.22
N LYS A 107 12.17 -7.11 -4.63
CA LYS A 107 13.15 -8.00 -4.02
C LYS A 107 12.59 -8.79 -2.84
N SER A 108 11.60 -8.25 -2.13
CA SER A 108 11.00 -8.86 -0.94
C SER A 108 9.65 -9.53 -1.24
N LEU A 109 8.89 -9.02 -2.21
CA LEU A 109 7.59 -9.52 -2.62
C LEU A 109 7.65 -10.94 -3.19
N ASN A 110 8.49 -11.16 -4.20
CA ASN A 110 8.61 -12.45 -4.88
C ASN A 110 8.99 -13.59 -3.91
N PRO A 111 10.00 -13.42 -3.03
CA PRO A 111 10.29 -14.40 -1.99
C PRO A 111 9.14 -14.62 -1.01
N ALA A 112 8.39 -13.58 -0.62
CA ALA A 112 7.25 -13.73 0.31
C ALA A 112 6.14 -14.60 -0.30
N ILE A 113 5.82 -14.37 -1.58
CA ILE A 113 4.87 -15.16 -2.34
C ILE A 113 5.34 -16.61 -2.46
N ALA A 114 6.62 -16.82 -2.79
CA ALA A 114 7.20 -18.16 -2.93
C ALA A 114 7.15 -18.94 -1.60
N ALA A 115 7.53 -18.30 -0.49
CA ALA A 115 7.47 -18.89 0.84
C ALA A 115 6.03 -19.28 1.22
N ALA A 116 5.05 -18.42 0.91
CA ALA A 116 3.64 -18.71 1.20
C ALA A 116 3.06 -19.86 0.36
N LYS A 117 3.61 -20.12 -0.83
CA LYS A 117 3.21 -21.23 -1.72
C LYS A 117 3.92 -22.56 -1.42
N ALA A 118 4.94 -22.56 -0.56
CA ALA A 118 5.74 -23.74 -0.26
C ALA A 118 4.89 -24.89 0.33
N SER A 119 5.37 -26.13 0.13
CA SER A 119 4.75 -27.33 0.70
C SER A 119 5.84 -28.28 1.22
N PRO A 120 5.96 -28.48 2.55
CA PRO A 120 5.18 -27.81 3.60
C PRO A 120 5.48 -26.31 3.68
N VAL A 121 4.56 -25.54 4.29
CA VAL A 121 4.78 -24.11 4.52
C VAL A 121 5.74 -23.93 5.69
N ASP A 122 6.89 -23.30 5.45
CA ASP A 122 7.79 -22.85 6.51
C ASP A 122 7.32 -21.48 7.05
N LYS A 123 6.64 -21.52 8.20
CA LYS A 123 6.01 -20.34 8.83
C LYS A 123 7.05 -19.31 9.29
N GLU A 124 8.20 -19.76 9.77
CA GLU A 124 9.28 -18.88 10.23
C GLU A 124 9.91 -18.17 9.03
N ALA A 125 10.12 -18.89 7.93
CA ALA A 125 10.56 -18.29 6.68
C ALA A 125 9.55 -17.28 6.14
N VAL A 126 8.25 -17.59 6.14
CA VAL A 126 7.18 -16.65 5.75
C VAL A 126 7.23 -15.39 6.61
N ILE A 127 7.32 -15.51 7.94
CA ILE A 127 7.39 -14.35 8.83
C ILE A 127 8.62 -13.49 8.51
N LYS A 128 9.81 -14.10 8.45
CA LYS A 128 11.07 -13.38 8.23
C LYS A 128 11.10 -12.66 6.89
N ILE A 129 10.69 -13.32 5.82
CA ILE A 129 10.69 -12.75 4.47
C ILE A 129 9.61 -11.66 4.36
N ASN A 130 8.41 -11.92 4.87
CA ASN A 130 7.33 -10.95 4.81
C ASN A 130 7.61 -9.71 5.70
N ASP A 131 8.42 -9.84 6.75
CA ASP A 131 8.90 -8.68 7.51
C ASP A 131 9.80 -7.75 6.67
N GLN A 132 10.58 -8.30 5.74
CA GLN A 132 11.36 -7.49 4.79
C GLN A 132 10.43 -6.75 3.82
N LEU A 133 9.35 -7.40 3.36
CA LEU A 133 8.34 -6.75 2.53
C LEU A 133 7.62 -5.63 3.28
N ILE A 134 7.19 -5.90 4.52
CA ILE A 134 6.56 -4.89 5.39
C ILE A 134 7.48 -3.68 5.56
N GLN A 135 8.79 -3.90 5.79
CA GLN A 135 9.74 -2.81 5.90
C GLN A 135 9.89 -2.02 4.60
N ALA A 136 10.02 -2.68 3.44
CA ALA A 136 10.09 -2.00 2.14
C ALA A 136 8.83 -1.16 1.85
N LEU A 137 7.66 -1.65 2.25
CA LEU A 137 6.40 -0.92 2.12
C LEU A 137 6.32 0.27 3.07
N TYR A 138 6.89 0.18 4.28
CA TYR A 138 7.03 1.33 5.17
C TYR A 138 7.96 2.39 4.60
N ASP A 139 9.09 1.99 4.02
CA ASP A 139 10.03 2.90 3.38
C ASP A 139 9.38 3.61 2.18
N LEU A 140 8.53 2.91 1.42
CA LEU A 140 7.71 3.50 0.36
C LEU A 140 6.66 4.47 0.94
N SER A 141 5.88 4.06 1.95
CA SER A 141 4.89 4.91 2.62
C SER A 141 5.51 6.19 3.18
N GLN A 142 6.74 6.14 3.70
CA GLN A 142 7.45 7.32 4.18
C GLN A 142 7.70 8.36 3.07
N LYS A 143 7.93 7.91 1.83
CA LYS A 143 8.13 8.77 0.65
C LYS A 143 6.80 9.32 0.12
N LEU A 144 5.73 8.53 0.22
CA LEU A 144 4.41 8.88 -0.29
C LEU A 144 3.63 9.81 0.65
N ILE A 145 3.85 9.68 1.97
CA ILE A 145 3.17 10.44 3.01
C ILE A 145 4.17 11.41 3.62
N SER A 146 4.06 12.68 3.24
CA SER A 146 4.89 13.77 3.74
C SER A 146 4.61 14.10 5.20
N VAL A 147 5.58 14.73 5.86
CA VAL A 147 5.42 15.23 7.24
C VAL A 147 4.27 16.23 7.36
N ASP A 148 4.06 17.06 6.33
CA ASP A 148 2.96 18.03 6.32
C ASP A 148 1.60 17.34 6.21
N GLN A 149 1.48 16.28 5.41
CA GLN A 149 0.28 15.45 5.38
C GLN A 149 0.03 14.77 6.73
N ILE A 150 1.08 14.26 7.39
CA ILE A 150 0.95 13.70 8.75
C ILE A 150 0.45 14.77 9.71
N LYS A 151 1.05 15.96 9.73
CA LYS A 151 0.64 17.05 10.61
C LYS A 151 -0.80 17.51 10.33
N ALA A 152 -1.20 17.57 9.07
CA ALA A 152 -2.58 17.87 8.69
C ALA A 152 -3.55 16.81 9.23
N GLY A 153 -3.24 15.52 9.03
CA GLY A 153 -4.03 14.41 9.55
C GLY A 153 -4.12 14.41 11.09
N VAL A 154 -3.00 14.64 11.77
CA VAL A 154 -2.95 14.78 13.23
C VAL A 154 -3.78 15.97 13.71
N ALA A 155 -3.74 17.11 13.02
CA ALA A 155 -4.56 18.27 13.36
C ALA A 155 -6.07 17.98 13.21
N THR A 156 -6.47 17.28 12.15
CA THR A 156 -7.87 16.83 11.98
C THR A 156 -8.28 15.85 13.07
N LEU A 157 -7.43 14.85 13.38
CA LEU A 157 -7.70 13.86 14.42
C LEU A 157 -7.80 14.52 15.80
N LEU A 158 -6.93 15.49 16.09
CA LEU A 158 -6.97 16.29 17.32
C LEU A 158 -8.26 17.10 17.42
N GLY A 159 -8.76 17.67 16.32
CA GLY A 159 -10.06 18.34 16.27
C GLY A 159 -11.21 17.41 16.68
N THR A 160 -11.28 16.23 16.06
CA THR A 160 -12.28 15.20 16.37
C THR A 160 -12.17 14.71 17.81
N ALA A 161 -10.95 14.50 18.32
CA ALA A 161 -10.72 14.08 19.70
C ALA A 161 -11.19 15.13 20.71
N ASN A 162 -10.96 16.43 20.45
CA ASN A 162 -11.46 17.51 21.29
C ASN A 162 -12.99 17.65 21.25
N GLU A 163 -13.62 17.40 20.11
CA GLU A 163 -15.09 17.35 20.02
C GLU A 163 -15.62 16.18 20.83
N LEU A 164 -15.03 15.00 20.67
CA LEU A 164 -15.40 13.80 21.43
C LEU A 164 -15.28 14.04 22.94
N LYS A 165 -14.23 14.73 23.41
CA LYS A 165 -14.07 15.12 24.81
C LYS A 165 -15.31 15.83 25.36
N LYS A 166 -15.77 16.87 24.65
CA LYS A 166 -16.93 17.68 25.05
C LYS A 166 -18.21 16.84 25.14
N GLU A 167 -18.39 15.93 24.19
CA GLU A 167 -19.58 15.07 24.13
C GLU A 167 -19.57 13.99 25.23
N ILE A 168 -18.39 13.47 25.60
CA ILE A 168 -18.23 12.57 26.77
C ILE A 168 -18.63 13.31 28.05
N GLU A 169 -18.10 14.53 28.25
CA GLU A 169 -18.41 15.38 29.42
C GLU A 169 -19.92 15.68 29.50
N ALA A 170 -20.54 16.06 28.38
CA ALA A 170 -21.98 16.29 28.26
C ALA A 170 -22.82 15.01 28.44
N GLY A 171 -22.22 13.82 28.29
CA GLY A 171 -22.93 12.54 28.32
C GLY A 171 -23.79 12.26 27.09
N ASN A 172 -23.44 12.85 25.96
CA ASN A 172 -24.15 12.66 24.71
C ASN A 172 -23.74 11.35 24.04
N GLU A 173 -24.34 10.22 24.47
CA GLU A 173 -23.98 8.90 23.93
C GLU A 173 -24.12 8.78 22.42
N ALA A 174 -25.13 9.45 21.83
CA ALA A 174 -25.34 9.41 20.39
C ALA A 174 -24.16 10.04 19.63
N LYS A 175 -23.67 11.20 20.09
CA LYS A 175 -22.51 11.85 19.47
C LYS A 175 -21.19 11.14 19.76
N VAL A 176 -21.02 10.59 20.95
CA VAL A 176 -19.85 9.76 21.26
C VAL A 176 -19.77 8.55 20.32
N LYS A 177 -20.89 7.86 20.07
CA LYS A 177 -20.97 6.74 19.11
C LYS A 177 -20.68 7.17 17.67
N GLU A 178 -21.04 8.39 17.30
CA GLU A 178 -20.75 8.95 15.97
C GLU A 178 -19.27 9.32 15.81
N LEU A 179 -18.68 9.97 16.81
CA LEU A 179 -17.33 10.54 16.75
C LEU A 179 -16.22 9.49 16.94
N GLY A 180 -16.44 8.47 17.78
CA GLY A 180 -15.43 7.43 18.02
C GLY A 180 -14.90 6.79 16.73
N PRO A 181 -15.75 6.21 15.86
CA PRO A 181 -15.31 5.62 14.60
C PRO A 181 -14.66 6.62 13.62
N LYS A 182 -14.99 7.92 13.72
CA LYS A 182 -14.33 8.96 12.90
C LYS A 182 -12.88 9.17 13.29
N LEU A 183 -12.50 8.90 14.54
CA LEU A 183 -11.09 8.93 14.96
C LEU A 183 -10.29 7.89 14.16
N GLU A 184 -10.76 6.64 14.15
CA GLU A 184 -10.13 5.54 13.41
C GLU A 184 -10.09 5.81 11.90
N ALA A 185 -11.21 6.29 11.35
CA ALA A 185 -11.28 6.65 9.94
C ALA A 185 -10.23 7.73 9.58
N THR A 186 -10.07 8.74 10.44
CA THR A 186 -9.07 9.81 10.22
C THR A 186 -7.64 9.28 10.38
N TRP A 187 -7.38 8.50 11.44
CA TRP A 187 -6.07 7.88 11.72
C TRP A 187 -5.56 7.05 10.53
N SER A 188 -6.43 6.21 9.96
CA SER A 188 -6.09 5.33 8.83
C SER A 188 -5.54 6.05 7.59
N THR A 189 -5.78 7.35 7.45
CA THR A 189 -5.33 8.13 6.28
C THR A 189 -3.85 8.50 6.32
N PHE A 190 -3.21 8.42 7.49
CA PHE A 190 -1.81 8.84 7.66
C PHE A 190 -0.96 7.96 8.59
N GLU A 191 -1.55 6.95 9.24
CA GLU A 191 -0.88 6.10 10.23
C GLU A 191 0.41 5.44 9.71
N ASP A 192 0.39 4.97 8.45
CA ASP A 192 1.50 4.27 7.83
C ASP A 192 2.68 5.21 7.52
N GLY A 193 2.46 6.52 7.58
CA GLY A 193 3.51 7.54 7.53
C GLY A 193 4.19 7.77 8.88
N ILE A 194 3.55 7.44 10.01
CA ILE A 194 4.09 7.67 11.35
C ILE A 194 5.03 6.56 11.78
N ARG A 195 4.62 5.30 11.65
CA ARG A 195 5.42 4.16 12.13
C ARG A 195 6.89 4.16 11.66
N PRO A 196 7.21 4.39 10.37
CA PRO A 196 8.61 4.45 9.93
C PRO A 196 9.41 5.62 10.53
N ARG A 197 8.73 6.69 10.96
CA ARG A 197 9.37 7.89 11.56
C ARG A 197 9.48 7.78 13.08
N SER A 198 8.50 7.16 13.72
CA SER A 198 8.47 6.92 15.17
C SER A 198 7.51 5.78 15.51
N ALA A 199 8.07 4.60 15.74
CA ALA A 199 7.29 3.45 16.21
C ALA A 199 6.69 3.71 17.61
N GLU A 200 7.41 4.45 18.47
CA GLU A 200 6.93 4.82 19.81
C GLU A 200 5.66 5.67 19.76
N LEU A 201 5.61 6.70 18.90
CA LEU A 201 4.44 7.55 18.76
C LEU A 201 3.26 6.77 18.16
N TYR A 202 3.53 5.95 17.14
CA TYR A 202 2.53 5.04 16.57
C TYR A 202 1.89 4.16 17.65
N GLU A 203 2.70 3.46 18.45
CA GLU A 203 2.21 2.57 19.50
C GLU A 203 1.44 3.31 20.60
N LYS A 204 1.88 4.49 21.00
CA LYS A 204 1.16 5.32 21.98
C LYS A 204 -0.22 5.74 21.45
N ILE A 205 -0.32 6.16 20.19
CA ILE A 205 -1.60 6.54 19.56
C ILE A 205 -2.53 5.33 19.53
N GLU A 206 -2.08 4.20 19.00
CA GLU A 206 -2.84 2.94 18.90
C GLU A 206 -3.36 2.45 20.27
N LYS A 207 -2.54 2.62 21.32
CA LYS A 207 -2.87 2.19 22.68
C LYS A 207 -4.04 2.97 23.28
N SER A 208 -4.19 4.24 22.95
CA SER A 208 -5.31 5.07 23.43
C SER A 208 -6.49 5.04 22.46
N LEU A 209 -6.24 5.14 21.16
CA LEU A 209 -7.25 5.21 20.10
C LEU A 209 -8.13 3.96 20.04
N ASN A 210 -7.55 2.76 19.94
CA ASN A 210 -8.33 1.53 19.79
C ASN A 210 -9.35 1.29 20.92
N PRO A 211 -8.96 1.33 22.21
CA PRO A 211 -9.92 1.16 23.29
C PRO A 211 -10.90 2.34 23.40
N GLU A 212 -10.54 3.55 22.96
CA GLU A 212 -11.45 4.70 22.92
C GLU A 212 -12.55 4.50 21.88
N VAL A 213 -12.17 4.09 20.66
CA VAL A 213 -13.12 3.73 19.59
C VAL A 213 -14.03 2.61 20.08
N ALA A 214 -13.50 1.54 20.65
CA ALA A 214 -14.30 0.44 21.19
C ALA A 214 -15.21 0.88 22.35
N GLY A 215 -14.71 1.71 23.26
CA GLY A 215 -15.46 2.25 24.39
C GLY A 215 -16.61 3.16 23.96
N SER A 216 -16.41 3.95 22.89
CA SER A 216 -17.41 4.87 22.35
C SER A 216 -18.69 4.15 21.89
N GLN A 217 -18.58 2.87 21.56
CA GLN A 217 -19.69 2.05 21.06
C GLN A 217 -20.50 1.35 22.17
N LYS A 218 -20.05 1.43 23.43
CA LYS A 218 -20.73 0.76 24.56
C LYS A 218 -21.99 1.52 25.00
N SER A 219 -22.96 0.79 25.56
CA SER A 219 -24.12 1.34 26.28
C SER A 219 -24.33 0.59 27.61
N PRO A 220 -24.39 1.30 28.76
CA PRO A 220 -24.04 2.71 28.90
C PRO A 220 -22.55 2.97 28.60
N MET A 221 -22.21 4.20 28.21
CA MET A 221 -20.78 4.56 28.06
C MET A 221 -20.11 4.65 29.43
N ASP A 222 -18.83 4.25 29.51
CA ASP A 222 -18.00 4.52 30.68
C ASP A 222 -17.28 5.86 30.48
N LYS A 223 -17.87 6.93 31.04
CA LYS A 223 -17.34 8.29 30.90
C LYS A 223 -15.91 8.43 31.45
N ALA A 224 -15.63 7.83 32.61
CA ALA A 224 -14.33 8.00 33.26
C ALA A 224 -13.22 7.35 32.44
N VAL A 225 -13.48 6.15 31.90
CA VAL A 225 -12.55 5.46 31.01
C VAL A 225 -12.36 6.23 29.71
N LEU A 226 -13.45 6.68 29.08
CA LEU A 226 -13.36 7.42 27.82
C LEU A 226 -12.66 8.77 27.97
N SER A 227 -12.94 9.54 29.03
CA SER A 227 -12.24 10.80 29.30
C SER A 227 -10.74 10.59 29.45
N LYS A 228 -10.32 9.55 30.17
CA LYS A 228 -8.88 9.24 30.34
C LYS A 228 -8.22 8.87 29.02
N LEU A 229 -8.83 7.98 28.23
CA LEU A 229 -8.28 7.57 26.93
C LEU A 229 -8.17 8.74 25.96
N ASN A 230 -9.20 9.59 25.92
CA ASN A 230 -9.23 10.78 25.09
C ASN A 230 -8.13 11.78 25.46
N GLU A 231 -7.87 11.99 26.76
CA GLU A 231 -6.78 12.85 27.24
C GLU A 231 -5.40 12.32 26.85
N GLU A 232 -5.18 11.01 27.02
CA GLU A 232 -3.94 10.35 26.60
C GLU A 232 -3.73 10.44 25.07
N LEU A 233 -4.80 10.25 24.29
CA LEU A 233 -4.77 10.42 22.84
C LEU A 233 -4.41 11.87 22.46
N ILE A 234 -5.12 12.86 23.00
CA ILE A 234 -4.85 14.29 22.75
C ILE A 234 -3.41 14.66 23.11
N GLN A 235 -2.90 14.18 24.24
CA GLN A 235 -1.51 14.41 24.65
C GLN A 235 -0.53 13.84 23.62
N THR A 236 -0.74 12.60 23.19
CA THR A 236 0.13 11.92 22.22
C THR A 236 0.06 12.57 20.83
N LEU A 237 -1.11 13.06 20.40
CA LEU A 237 -1.26 13.79 19.14
C LEU A 237 -0.49 15.11 19.17
N ASN A 238 -0.53 15.84 20.29
CA ASN A 238 0.28 17.05 20.47
C ASN A 238 1.78 16.74 20.48
N GLU A 239 2.19 15.65 21.14
CA GLU A 239 3.58 15.18 21.11
C GLU A 239 4.02 14.86 19.66
N THR A 240 3.13 14.23 18.89
CA THR A 240 3.37 13.88 17.48
C THR A 240 3.56 15.12 16.62
N MET A 241 2.71 16.15 16.77
CA MET A 241 2.87 17.43 16.05
C MET A 241 4.24 18.07 16.26
N GLN A 242 4.81 17.92 17.46
CA GLN A 242 6.10 18.50 17.83
C GLN A 242 7.30 17.67 17.36
N LYS A 243 7.18 16.35 17.41
CA LYS A 243 8.34 15.44 17.26
C LYS A 243 8.47 14.81 15.88
N ILE A 244 7.39 14.75 15.08
CA ILE A 244 7.43 14.10 13.77
C ILE A 244 8.33 14.85 12.78
N LYS A 245 9.20 14.12 12.08
CA LYS A 245 10.20 14.65 11.15
C LYS A 245 10.33 13.77 9.90
#